data_AF-A0A0C9WAP6-F1
#
_entry.id   AF-A0A0C9WAP6-F1
#
_cell.length_a   1.000
_cell.length_b   1.000
_cell.length_c   1.000
_cell.angle_alpha   90.00
_cell.angle_beta   90.00
_cell.angle_gamma   90.00
#
_symmetry.space_group_name_H-M   'P 1'
#
loop_
_entity.id
_entity.type
_entity.pdbx_description
1 polymer ?
#
loop_
_entity_poly.entity_id
_entity_poly.type
_entity_poly.pdbx_seq_one_letter_code
_entity_poly.pdbx_strand_id
1 'polypeptide(L)'
;KGNAAFKAADYPSAIGHYTAAIFADGSDPTFFLNRAAAYLKLGKNEDAERDCTKVLALSAKNVKALFRRGQARRALEKLDDARFGAKPNSAPPTKPPTSLFQFTKSWDSLTSDDDRWKLIRTIPPSSIPALFQASLEPDLLKSILHTFRTTLDRSSDPDASDVVGDYLSAFTRVQRFGTVMLFMDKQEKQLLELLRDKVKHTP
;
A
#
# COMPACT_ATOMS: atom_id res chain seq x y z
N LYS A 1 12.63 -34.95 -18.08
CA LYS A 1 12.02 -33.86 -18.88
C LYS A 1 12.29 -32.48 -18.28
N GLY A 2 11.88 -32.18 -17.03
CA GLY A 2 12.17 -30.89 -16.38
C GLY A 2 13.65 -30.48 -16.34
N ASN A 3 14.55 -31.38 -15.94
CA ASN A 3 15.99 -31.08 -15.89
C ASN A 3 16.59 -30.78 -17.28
N ALA A 4 16.07 -31.40 -18.34
CA ALA A 4 16.54 -31.16 -19.70
C ALA A 4 16.11 -29.77 -20.20
N ALA A 5 14.83 -29.41 -19.99
CA ALA A 5 14.32 -28.06 -20.28
C ALA A 5 15.07 -26.99 -19.49
N PHE A 6 15.36 -27.25 -18.21
CA PHE A 6 16.14 -26.32 -17.37
C PHE A 6 17.56 -26.09 -17.91
N LYS A 7 18.23 -27.17 -18.37
CA LYS A 7 19.57 -27.07 -19.00
C LYS A 7 19.52 -26.31 -20.34
N ALA A 8 18.41 -26.41 -21.07
CA ALA A 8 18.16 -25.66 -22.30
C ALA A 8 17.75 -24.19 -22.05
N ALA A 9 17.75 -23.72 -20.79
CA ALA A 9 17.23 -22.41 -20.37
C ALA A 9 15.74 -22.17 -20.69
N ASP A 10 14.99 -23.20 -21.05
CA ASP A 10 13.54 -23.17 -21.17
C ASP A 10 12.90 -23.37 -19.79
N TYR A 11 12.95 -22.30 -18.99
CA TYR A 11 12.44 -22.29 -17.62
C TYR A 11 10.92 -22.46 -17.54
N PRO A 12 10.08 -21.87 -18.42
CA PRO A 12 8.64 -22.12 -18.42
C PRO A 12 8.29 -23.60 -18.63
N SER A 13 8.89 -24.27 -19.61
CA SER A 13 8.65 -25.71 -19.82
C SER A 13 9.20 -26.55 -18.67
N ALA A 14 10.35 -26.16 -18.09
CA ALA A 14 10.88 -26.82 -16.91
C ALA A 14 9.91 -26.75 -15.72
N ILE A 15 9.30 -25.58 -15.47
CA ILE A 15 8.28 -25.39 -14.43
C ILE A 15 7.06 -26.27 -14.69
N GLY A 16 6.57 -26.33 -15.92
CA GLY A 16 5.45 -27.20 -16.30
C GLY A 16 5.75 -28.67 -16.00
N HIS A 17 6.93 -29.14 -16.38
CA HIS A 17 7.36 -30.52 -16.11
C HIS A 17 7.56 -30.82 -14.62
N TYR A 18 8.15 -29.92 -13.84
CA TYR A 18 8.27 -30.13 -12.38
C TYR A 18 6.91 -30.07 -11.69
N THR A 19 5.99 -29.23 -12.16
CA THR A 19 4.63 -29.16 -11.63
C THR A 19 3.88 -30.45 -11.90
N ALA A 20 3.97 -30.99 -13.12
CA ALA A 20 3.40 -32.31 -13.42
C ALA A 20 4.01 -33.42 -12.54
N ALA A 21 5.32 -33.37 -12.28
CA ALA A 21 5.98 -34.31 -11.38
C ALA A 21 5.48 -34.19 -9.93
N ILE A 22 5.27 -32.97 -9.42
CA ILE A 22 4.70 -32.71 -8.09
C ILE A 22 3.26 -33.22 -7.99
N PHE A 23 2.47 -33.09 -9.05
CA PHE A 23 1.12 -33.65 -9.08
C PHE A 23 1.11 -35.18 -9.06
N ALA A 24 2.10 -35.82 -9.70
CA ALA A 24 2.24 -37.27 -9.70
C ALA A 24 2.82 -37.80 -8.37
N ASP A 25 3.81 -37.12 -7.83
CA ASP A 25 4.45 -37.42 -6.55
C ASP A 25 4.90 -36.13 -5.86
N GLY A 26 4.08 -35.66 -4.93
CA GLY A 26 4.33 -34.44 -4.15
C GLY A 26 5.19 -34.66 -2.90
N SER A 27 5.69 -35.88 -2.68
CA SER A 27 6.49 -36.21 -1.50
C SER A 27 7.99 -35.94 -1.71
N ASP A 28 8.48 -35.99 -2.96
CA ASP A 28 9.89 -35.73 -3.25
C ASP A 28 10.21 -34.22 -3.23
N PRO A 29 11.02 -33.74 -2.27
CA PRO A 29 11.42 -32.34 -2.20
C PRO A 29 12.26 -31.88 -3.40
N THR A 30 12.84 -32.79 -4.17
CA THR A 30 13.66 -32.50 -5.34
C THR A 30 12.88 -31.74 -6.41
N PHE A 31 11.59 -32.06 -6.61
CA PHE A 31 10.78 -31.38 -7.62
C PHE A 31 10.51 -29.92 -7.25
N PHE A 32 10.13 -29.65 -6.00
CA PHE A 32 9.97 -28.30 -5.48
C PHE A 32 11.29 -27.52 -5.54
N LEU A 33 12.40 -28.16 -5.16
CA LEU A 33 13.71 -27.53 -5.18
C LEU A 33 14.12 -27.12 -6.60
N ASN A 34 13.90 -27.98 -7.59
CA ASN A 34 14.24 -27.70 -8.99
C ASN A 34 13.27 -26.69 -9.64
N ARG A 35 11.99 -26.72 -9.28
CA ARG A 35 11.01 -25.71 -9.71
C ARG A 35 11.32 -24.33 -9.14
N ALA A 36 11.72 -24.23 -7.87
CA ALA A 36 12.22 -22.99 -7.28
C ALA A 36 13.43 -22.42 -8.03
N ALA A 37 14.32 -23.29 -8.53
CA ALA A 37 15.46 -22.84 -9.34
C ALA A 37 15.00 -22.19 -10.65
N ALA A 38 13.99 -22.77 -11.30
CA ALA A 38 13.43 -22.23 -12.54
C ALA A 38 12.67 -20.91 -12.29
N TYR A 39 11.96 -20.80 -11.17
CA TYR A 39 11.32 -19.56 -10.76
C TYR A 39 12.32 -18.42 -10.50
N LEU A 40 13.44 -18.71 -9.82
CA LEU A 40 14.52 -17.72 -9.63
C LEU A 40 15.09 -17.22 -10.97
N LYS A 41 15.21 -18.09 -11.98
CA LYS A 41 15.69 -17.70 -13.31
C LYS A 41 14.71 -16.79 -14.06
N LEU A 42 13.43 -16.83 -13.71
CA LEU A 42 12.39 -15.96 -14.27
C LEU A 42 12.08 -14.73 -13.38
N GLY A 43 12.80 -14.54 -12.27
CA GLY A 43 12.50 -13.46 -11.31
C GLY A 43 11.20 -13.64 -10.53
N LYS A 44 10.58 -14.83 -10.57
CA LYS A 44 9.36 -15.17 -9.81
C LYS A 44 9.72 -15.52 -8.37
N ASN A 45 10.18 -14.51 -7.63
CA ASN A 45 10.83 -14.70 -6.33
C ASN A 45 9.85 -15.20 -5.24
N GLU A 46 8.58 -14.78 -5.27
CA GLU A 46 7.56 -15.26 -4.32
C GLU A 46 7.28 -16.76 -4.48
N ASP A 47 7.15 -17.22 -5.74
CA ASP A 47 6.94 -18.63 -6.04
C ASP A 47 8.17 -19.48 -5.66
N ALA A 48 9.37 -18.93 -5.90
CA ALA A 48 10.62 -19.58 -5.49
C ALA A 48 10.75 -19.70 -3.97
N GLU A 49 10.37 -18.68 -3.21
CA GLU A 49 10.36 -18.74 -1.74
C GLU A 49 9.36 -19.78 -1.22
N ARG A 50 8.15 -19.82 -1.81
CA ARG A 50 7.10 -20.79 -1.43
C ARG A 50 7.58 -22.22 -1.62
N ASP A 51 8.15 -22.53 -2.78
CA ASP A 51 8.69 -23.87 -3.07
C ASP A 51 9.87 -24.21 -2.15
N CYS A 52 10.80 -23.27 -1.88
CA CYS A 52 11.89 -23.52 -0.94
C CYS A 52 11.39 -23.76 0.48
N THR A 53 10.32 -23.07 0.90
CA THR A 53 9.71 -23.27 2.22
C THR A 53 9.08 -24.65 2.33
N LYS A 54 8.45 -25.15 1.27
CA LYS A 54 7.95 -26.53 1.22
C LYS A 54 9.08 -27.55 1.33
N VAL A 55 10.19 -27.34 0.64
CA VAL A 55 11.39 -28.21 0.75
C VAL A 55 11.93 -28.22 2.19
N LEU A 56 11.98 -27.07 2.85
CA LEU A 56 12.47 -26.97 4.23
C LEU A 56 11.50 -27.56 5.26
N ALA A 57 10.20 -27.60 4.97
CA ALA A 57 9.24 -28.33 5.78
C ALA A 57 9.46 -29.85 5.71
N LEU A 58 9.88 -30.37 4.55
CA LEU A 58 10.19 -31.79 4.35
C LEU A 58 11.61 -32.16 4.78
N SER A 59 12.56 -31.23 4.62
CA SER A 59 13.98 -31.42 4.90
C SER A 59 14.59 -30.10 5.41
N ALA A 60 14.45 -29.85 6.72
CA ALA A 60 14.84 -28.60 7.37
C ALA A 60 16.31 -28.18 7.14
N LYS A 61 17.22 -29.14 6.93
CA LYS A 61 18.66 -28.88 6.73
C LYS A 61 19.10 -28.81 5.27
N ASN A 62 18.16 -28.68 4.31
CA ASN A 62 18.51 -28.62 2.90
C ASN A 62 19.21 -27.29 2.56
N VAL A 63 20.55 -27.33 2.45
CA VAL A 63 21.39 -26.15 2.19
C VAL A 63 21.01 -25.44 0.88
N LYS A 64 20.67 -26.21 -0.17
CA LYS A 64 20.27 -25.63 -1.46
C LYS A 64 18.96 -24.85 -1.34
N ALA A 65 18.00 -25.35 -0.57
CA ALA A 65 16.74 -24.65 -0.31
C ALA A 65 16.94 -23.39 0.52
N LEU A 66 17.77 -23.44 1.58
CA LEU A 66 18.12 -22.25 2.37
C LEU A 66 18.76 -21.17 1.49
N PHE A 67 19.75 -21.55 0.68
CA PHE A 67 20.46 -20.64 -0.20
C PHE A 67 19.54 -20.00 -1.27
N ARG A 68 18.68 -20.81 -1.89
CA ARG A 68 17.71 -20.32 -2.90
C ARG A 68 16.62 -19.46 -2.28
N ARG A 69 16.14 -19.79 -1.08
CA ARG A 69 15.20 -18.96 -0.33
C ARG A 69 15.82 -17.62 0.06
N GLY A 70 17.09 -17.61 0.48
CA GLY A 70 17.82 -16.38 0.75
C GLY A 70 18.00 -15.50 -0.48
N GLN A 71 18.26 -16.09 -1.66
CA GLN A 71 18.27 -15.35 -2.92
C GLN A 71 16.89 -14.79 -3.28
N ALA A 72 15.83 -15.59 -3.16
CA ALA A 72 14.46 -15.15 -3.40
C ALA A 72 14.10 -13.97 -2.49
N ARG A 73 14.35 -14.10 -1.18
CA ARG A 73 14.11 -13.04 -0.19
C ARG A 73 14.91 -11.79 -0.47
N ARG A 74 16.20 -11.88 -0.79
CA ARG A 74 17.00 -10.71 -1.17
C ARG A 74 16.47 -10.04 -2.43
N ALA A 75 15.94 -10.80 -3.38
CA ALA A 75 15.35 -10.26 -4.59
C ALA A 75 13.96 -9.65 -4.30
N LEU A 76 13.19 -10.20 -3.37
CA LEU A 76 11.96 -9.61 -2.86
C LEU A 76 12.23 -8.36 -2.04
N GLU A 77 13.21 -8.36 -1.14
CA GLU A 77 13.69 -7.18 -0.41
C GLU A 77 14.22 -6.12 -1.36
N LYS A 78 14.86 -6.48 -2.48
CA LYS A 78 15.26 -5.53 -3.53
C LYS A 78 14.11 -5.05 -4.40
N LEU A 79 13.07 -5.86 -4.59
CA LEU A 79 11.85 -5.46 -5.29
C LEU A 79 10.98 -4.61 -4.38
N ASP A 80 10.98 -4.90 -3.08
CA ASP A 80 10.48 -4.07 -2.02
C ASP A 80 11.31 -2.80 -1.98
N ASP A 81 12.63 -2.82 -1.95
CA ASP A 81 13.49 -1.64 -2.11
C ASP A 81 13.47 -1.06 -3.55
N ALA A 82 12.83 -1.66 -4.54
CA ALA A 82 12.60 -1.01 -5.85
C ALA A 82 11.20 -0.37 -5.87
N ARG A 83 10.25 -1.01 -5.20
CA ARG A 83 8.87 -0.58 -4.93
C ARG A 83 8.81 0.48 -3.82
N PHE A 84 9.79 0.49 -2.91
CA PHE A 84 9.93 1.25 -1.66
C PHE A 84 11.30 1.92 -1.53
N GLY A 85 12.31 1.56 -2.32
CA GLY A 85 13.57 2.30 -2.48
C GLY A 85 13.62 3.13 -3.78
N ALA A 86 12.47 3.25 -4.46
CA ALA A 86 11.83 4.56 -4.42
C ALA A 86 11.53 4.91 -2.97
N LYS A 87 12.56 5.28 -2.21
CA LYS A 87 12.40 5.79 -0.85
C LYS A 87 11.37 6.90 -0.99
N PRO A 88 10.21 6.87 -0.29
CA PRO A 88 9.60 8.12 0.07
C PRO A 88 10.54 8.73 1.12
N ASN A 89 11.68 9.24 0.67
CA ASN A 89 12.20 10.45 1.27
C ASN A 89 11.07 11.46 1.05
N SER A 90 10.17 11.55 2.03
CA SER A 90 10.03 12.73 2.88
C SER A 90 10.48 14.06 2.28
N ALA A 91 10.14 14.30 1.03
CA ALA A 91 9.68 15.60 0.59
C ALA A 91 8.19 15.42 0.32
N PRO A 92 7.30 16.30 0.84
CA PRO A 92 5.95 16.39 0.29
C PRO A 92 6.06 16.47 -1.24
N PRO A 93 5.09 15.94 -2.00
CA PRO A 93 5.13 16.08 -3.45
C PRO A 93 5.35 17.56 -3.74
N THR A 94 6.50 17.90 -4.34
CA THR A 94 6.89 19.32 -4.57
C THR A 94 5.93 20.00 -5.54
N LYS A 95 5.06 19.22 -6.17
CA LYS A 95 3.92 19.67 -6.95
C LYS A 95 2.65 19.11 -6.30
N PRO A 96 1.64 19.95 -6.03
CA PRO A 96 0.38 19.47 -5.48
C PRO A 96 -0.25 18.44 -6.41
N PRO A 97 -0.90 17.39 -5.88
CA PRO A 97 -1.59 16.41 -6.70
C PRO A 97 -2.69 17.12 -7.51
N THR A 98 -2.69 16.88 -8.82
CA THR A 98 -3.63 17.52 -9.77
C THR A 98 -4.81 16.64 -10.13
N SER A 99 -4.84 15.41 -9.61
CA SER A 99 -5.94 14.45 -9.82
C SER A 99 -6.20 13.66 -8.54
N LEU A 100 -7.45 13.21 -8.36
CA LEU A 100 -7.84 12.41 -7.21
C LEU A 100 -7.00 11.14 -7.07
N PHE A 101 -6.69 10.46 -8.18
CA PHE A 101 -5.88 9.25 -8.17
C PHE A 101 -4.46 9.49 -7.64
N GLN A 102 -3.82 10.62 -8.01
CA GLN A 102 -2.52 10.97 -7.45
C GLN A 102 -2.62 11.26 -5.95
N PHE A 103 -3.67 11.99 -5.54
CA PHE A 103 -3.91 12.28 -4.14
C PHE A 103 -4.12 11.00 -3.32
N THR A 104 -5.03 10.10 -3.73
CA THR A 104 -5.33 8.86 -2.98
C THR A 104 -4.13 7.94 -2.94
N LYS A 105 -3.43 7.75 -4.06
CA LYS A 105 -2.20 6.96 -4.09
C LYS A 105 -1.15 7.49 -3.10
N SER A 106 -0.97 8.81 -3.04
CA SER A 106 -0.07 9.43 -2.06
C SER A 106 -0.61 9.26 -0.64
N TRP A 107 -1.90 9.53 -0.40
CA TRP A 107 -2.54 9.44 0.90
C TRP A 107 -2.44 8.04 1.53
N ASP A 108 -2.72 7.01 0.74
CA ASP A 108 -2.69 5.60 1.17
C ASP A 108 -1.29 5.10 1.46
N SER A 109 -0.27 5.72 0.84
CA SER A 109 1.14 5.40 1.11
C SER A 109 1.66 6.00 2.42
N LEU A 110 0.94 6.97 3.00
CA LEU A 110 1.33 7.66 4.23
C LEU A 110 0.80 6.93 5.47
N THR A 111 1.70 6.71 6.42
CA THR A 111 1.40 6.02 7.69
C THR A 111 1.18 6.97 8.86
N SER A 112 1.69 8.20 8.78
CA SER A 112 1.57 9.23 9.82
C SER A 112 0.53 10.28 9.47
N ASP A 113 -0.29 10.66 10.46
CA ASP A 113 -1.22 11.80 10.34
C ASP A 113 -0.47 13.11 10.07
N ASP A 114 0.75 13.30 10.59
CA ASP A 114 1.54 14.51 10.34
C ASP A 114 1.93 14.65 8.87
N ASP A 115 2.25 13.55 8.21
CA ASP A 115 2.61 13.57 6.78
C ASP A 115 1.37 13.69 5.90
N ARG A 116 0.23 13.11 6.32
CA ARG A 116 -1.07 13.31 5.68
C ARG A 116 -1.51 14.78 5.77
N TRP A 117 -1.30 15.41 6.92
CA TRP A 117 -1.53 16.84 7.12
C TRP A 117 -0.68 17.71 6.19
N LYS A 118 0.62 17.41 6.08
CA LYS A 118 1.50 18.10 5.12
C LYS A 118 1.04 17.92 3.68
N LEU A 119 0.59 16.72 3.30
CA LEU A 119 0.10 16.42 1.95
C LEU A 119 -1.15 17.24 1.61
N ILE A 120 -2.18 17.21 2.45
CA ILE A 120 -3.43 17.91 2.14
C ILE A 120 -3.24 19.43 2.11
N ARG A 121 -2.33 19.98 2.95
CA ARG A 121 -1.92 21.39 2.91
C ARG A 121 -1.30 21.85 1.59
N THR A 122 -0.80 20.93 0.76
CA THR A 122 -0.33 21.30 -0.58
C THR A 122 -1.48 21.67 -1.52
N ILE A 123 -2.70 21.24 -1.23
CA ILE A 123 -3.89 21.51 -2.04
C ILE A 123 -4.66 22.68 -1.44
N PRO A 124 -4.89 23.78 -2.16
CA PRO A 124 -5.74 24.87 -1.68
C PRO A 124 -7.16 24.36 -1.36
N PRO A 125 -7.80 24.79 -0.26
CA PRO A 125 -9.18 24.40 0.06
C PRO A 125 -10.16 24.65 -1.09
N SER A 126 -9.99 25.74 -1.84
CA SER A 126 -10.80 26.06 -3.02
C SER A 126 -10.74 25.00 -4.14
N SER A 127 -9.67 24.20 -4.20
CA SER A 127 -9.48 23.13 -5.19
C SER A 127 -10.11 21.80 -4.77
N ILE A 128 -10.50 21.63 -3.50
CA ILE A 128 -11.05 20.37 -2.97
C ILE A 128 -12.35 19.94 -3.69
N PRO A 129 -13.35 20.82 -3.91
CA PRO A 129 -14.55 20.43 -4.65
C PRO A 129 -14.22 19.91 -6.05
N ALA A 130 -13.28 20.58 -6.72
CA ALA A 130 -12.86 20.24 -8.08
C ALA A 130 -11.99 18.97 -8.15
N LEU A 131 -11.24 18.66 -7.09
CA LEU A 131 -10.38 17.48 -7.01
C LEU A 131 -11.20 16.21 -6.73
N PHE A 132 -12.19 16.29 -5.83
CA PHE A 132 -12.97 15.12 -5.38
C PHE A 132 -14.25 14.89 -6.20
N GLN A 133 -14.88 15.95 -6.73
CA GLN A 133 -16.03 15.89 -7.65
C GLN A 133 -17.09 14.85 -7.22
N ALA A 134 -17.33 13.84 -8.05
CA ALA A 134 -18.27 12.75 -7.83
C ALA A 134 -17.62 11.48 -7.22
N SER A 135 -16.35 11.53 -6.84
CA SER A 135 -15.56 10.35 -6.47
C SER A 135 -15.09 10.38 -5.01
N LEU A 136 -15.72 11.20 -4.15
CA LEU A 136 -15.44 11.18 -2.71
C LEU A 136 -15.92 9.85 -2.11
N GLU A 137 -15.01 9.09 -1.51
CA GLU A 137 -15.29 7.82 -0.83
C GLU A 137 -15.43 8.03 0.69
N PRO A 138 -16.32 7.27 1.37
CA PRO A 138 -16.54 7.40 2.82
C PRO A 138 -15.29 7.13 3.67
N ASP A 139 -14.55 6.06 3.38
CA ASP A 139 -13.35 5.68 4.14
C ASP A 139 -12.24 6.72 4.03
N LEU A 140 -12.08 7.28 2.83
CA LEU A 140 -11.13 8.36 2.59
C LEU A 140 -11.51 9.62 3.36
N LEU A 141 -12.79 10.03 3.32
CA LEU A 141 -13.28 11.18 4.10
C LEU A 141 -13.05 10.95 5.60
N LYS A 142 -13.39 9.76 6.12
CA LYS A 142 -13.14 9.38 7.51
C LYS A 142 -11.67 9.50 7.88
N SER A 143 -10.77 8.99 7.03
CA SER A 143 -9.33 9.10 7.25
C SER A 143 -8.87 10.56 7.31
N ILE A 144 -9.37 11.43 6.44
CA ILE A 144 -9.04 12.86 6.41
C ILE A 144 -9.50 13.54 7.71
N LEU A 145 -10.72 13.24 8.17
CA LEU A 145 -11.27 13.80 9.41
C LEU A 145 -10.49 13.34 10.65
N HIS A 146 -10.04 12.09 10.68
CA HIS A 146 -9.15 11.63 11.75
C HIS A 146 -7.82 12.38 11.74
N THR A 147 -7.21 12.58 10.57
CA THR A 147 -5.99 13.39 10.46
C THR A 147 -6.23 14.81 10.97
N PHE A 148 -7.33 15.48 10.59
CA PHE A 148 -7.67 16.81 11.13
C PHE A 148 -7.81 16.82 12.65
N ARG A 149 -8.46 15.81 13.23
CA ARG A 149 -8.58 15.69 14.68
C ARG A 149 -7.22 15.56 15.34
N THR A 150 -6.39 14.62 14.87
CA THR A 150 -5.05 14.40 15.41
C THR A 150 -4.21 15.68 15.31
N THR A 151 -4.31 16.41 14.21
CA THR A 151 -3.66 17.71 14.04
C THR A 151 -4.16 18.71 15.08
N LEU A 152 -5.48 18.93 15.22
CA LEU A 152 -6.01 19.87 16.21
C LEU A 152 -5.69 19.47 17.66
N ASP A 153 -5.54 18.18 17.95
CA ASP A 153 -5.21 17.67 19.29
C ASP A 153 -3.72 17.85 19.64
N ARG A 154 -2.82 17.84 18.64
CA ARG A 154 -1.35 17.84 18.83
C ARG A 154 -0.66 19.13 18.41
N SER A 155 -1.33 19.93 17.58
CA SER A 155 -0.74 21.10 16.94
C SER A 155 -0.59 22.25 17.92
N SER A 156 0.64 22.76 18.04
CA SER A 156 0.90 24.09 18.62
C SER A 156 0.73 25.23 17.60
N ASP A 157 0.43 24.91 16.33
CA ASP A 157 0.20 25.87 15.24
C ASP A 157 -1.15 26.58 15.48
N PRO A 158 -1.16 27.89 15.76
CA PRO A 158 -2.37 28.65 16.04
C PRO A 158 -3.30 28.73 14.82
N ASP A 159 -2.75 28.65 13.61
CA ASP A 159 -3.51 28.77 12.37
C ASP A 159 -4.12 27.44 11.92
N ALA A 160 -3.71 26.31 12.54
CA ALA A 160 -4.20 24.98 12.17
C ALA A 160 -5.74 24.86 12.30
N SER A 161 -6.34 25.55 13.26
CA SER A 161 -7.79 25.54 13.46
C SER A 161 -8.54 26.19 12.31
N ASP A 162 -8.10 27.39 11.90
CA ASP A 162 -8.69 28.13 10.79
C ASP A 162 -8.53 27.38 9.47
N VAL A 163 -7.33 26.83 9.22
CA VAL A 163 -7.04 26.05 8.01
C VAL A 163 -7.90 24.78 7.96
N VAL A 164 -8.06 24.05 9.07
CA VAL A 164 -8.97 22.90 9.14
C VAL A 164 -10.42 23.34 8.87
N GLY A 165 -10.83 24.51 9.38
CA GLY A 165 -12.14 25.10 9.11
C GLY A 165 -12.39 25.34 7.62
N ASP A 166 -11.40 25.89 6.92
CA ASP A 166 -11.47 26.11 5.47
C ASP A 166 -11.60 24.81 4.69
N TYR A 167 -10.85 23.76 5.07
CA TYR A 167 -10.99 22.44 4.45
C TYR A 167 -12.35 21.81 4.72
N LEU A 168 -12.87 21.86 5.96
CA LEU A 168 -14.20 21.35 6.28
C LEU A 168 -15.27 22.06 5.44
N SER A 169 -15.20 23.39 5.35
CA SER A 169 -16.08 24.19 4.49
C SER A 169 -15.97 23.77 3.03
N ALA A 170 -14.76 23.53 2.53
CA ALA A 170 -14.55 23.07 1.17
C ALA A 170 -15.11 21.67 0.89
N PHE A 171 -14.94 20.71 1.81
CA PHE A 171 -15.49 19.36 1.66
C PHE A 171 -17.02 19.36 1.61
N THR A 172 -17.70 20.26 2.34
CA THR A 172 -19.16 20.38 2.25
C THR A 172 -19.67 20.79 0.86
N ARG A 173 -18.81 21.40 0.04
CA ARG A 173 -19.13 21.81 -1.35
C ARG A 173 -18.84 20.73 -2.39
N VAL A 174 -18.28 19.59 -2.00
CA VAL A 174 -18.05 18.45 -2.92
C VAL A 174 -19.40 17.86 -3.32
N GLN A 175 -19.62 17.63 -4.62
CA GLN A 175 -20.92 17.18 -5.15
C GLN A 175 -21.46 15.92 -4.45
N ARG A 176 -20.59 14.95 -4.13
CA ARG A 176 -20.96 13.69 -3.47
C ARG A 176 -21.00 13.77 -1.94
N PHE A 177 -20.69 14.92 -1.33
CA PHE A 177 -20.60 15.04 0.14
C PHE A 177 -21.90 14.62 0.84
N GLY A 178 -23.05 15.13 0.39
CA GLY A 178 -24.35 14.76 0.95
C GLY A 178 -24.64 13.26 0.86
N THR A 179 -24.30 12.62 -0.25
CA THR A 179 -24.44 11.16 -0.41
C THR A 179 -23.55 10.40 0.56
N VAL A 180 -22.28 10.81 0.72
CA VAL A 180 -21.36 10.18 1.70
C VAL A 180 -21.90 10.31 3.12
N MET A 181 -22.43 11.49 3.49
CA MET A 181 -23.01 11.73 4.82
C MET A 181 -24.18 10.78 5.16
N LEU A 182 -24.91 10.28 4.16
CA LEU A 182 -25.98 9.30 4.39
C LEU A 182 -25.42 7.95 4.84
N PHE A 183 -24.24 7.56 4.38
CA PHE A 183 -23.58 6.30 4.71
C PHE A 183 -22.68 6.38 5.93
N MET A 184 -22.40 7.59 6.43
CA MET A 184 -21.60 7.76 7.65
C MET A 184 -22.37 7.28 8.89
N ASP A 185 -21.66 6.55 9.75
CA ASP A 185 -22.19 6.05 11.01
C ASP A 185 -22.32 7.17 12.07
N LYS A 186 -22.88 6.81 13.24
CA LYS A 186 -23.09 7.77 14.33
C LYS A 186 -21.76 8.33 14.87
N GLN A 187 -20.72 7.52 14.95
CA GLN A 187 -19.41 7.93 15.48
C GLN A 187 -18.71 8.90 14.52
N GLU A 188 -18.82 8.66 13.23
CA GLU A 188 -18.24 9.48 12.17
C GLU A 188 -18.94 10.85 12.07
N LYS A 189 -20.27 10.88 12.23
CA LYS A 189 -21.03 12.13 12.32
C LYS A 189 -20.68 12.91 13.58
N GLN A 190 -20.50 12.22 14.72
CA GLN A 190 -20.03 12.85 15.96
C GLN A 190 -18.62 13.45 15.82
N LEU A 191 -17.72 12.78 15.09
CA LEU A 191 -16.39 13.31 14.79
C LEU A 191 -16.46 14.62 14.01
N LEU A 192 -17.33 14.71 13.00
CA LEU A 192 -17.54 15.94 12.22
C LEU A 192 -18.05 17.10 13.09
N GLU A 193 -19.02 16.85 13.97
CA GLU A 193 -19.53 17.88 14.88
C GLU A 193 -18.44 18.32 15.88
N LEU A 194 -17.69 17.39 16.45
CA LEU A 194 -16.57 17.71 17.34
C LEU A 194 -15.51 18.56 16.65
N LEU A 195 -15.15 18.24 15.41
CA LEU A 195 -14.23 19.05 14.61
C LEU A 195 -14.78 20.45 14.36
N ARG A 196 -16.07 20.56 14.01
CA ARG A 196 -16.73 21.85 13.79
C ARG A 196 -16.73 22.71 15.06
N ASP A 197 -16.99 22.11 16.21
CA ASP A 197 -16.98 22.82 17.49
C ASP A 197 -15.58 23.30 17.85
N LYS A 198 -14.56 22.45 17.64
CA LYS A 198 -13.15 22.83 17.87
C LYS A 198 -12.71 24.00 17.01
N VAL A 199 -13.09 24.01 15.73
CA VAL A 199 -12.77 25.13 14.83
C VAL A 199 -13.44 26.43 15.29
N LYS A 200 -14.70 26.38 15.71
CA LYS A 200 -15.48 27.55 16.14
C LYS A 200 -15.07 28.16 17.49
N HIS A 201 -14.35 27.42 18.35
CA HIS A 201 -14.01 27.84 19.72
C HIS A 201 -12.54 28.28 19.87
N THR A 202 -11.84 28.52 18.77
CA THR A 202 -10.48 29.08 18.80
C THR A 202 -10.60 30.60 18.94
N PRO A 203 -10.04 31.21 20.00
CA PRO A 203 -10.24 32.62 20.34
C PRO A 203 -9.61 33.60 19.35
#